data_AF-A0A352VSS3-F1
#
_entry.id   AF-A0A352VSS3-F1
#
_cell.length_a   1.000
_cell.length_b   1.000
_cell.length_c   1.000
_cell.angle_alpha   90.00
_cell.angle_beta   90.00
_cell.angle_gamma   90.00
#
_symmetry.space_group_name_H-M   'P 1'
#
loop_
_entity.id
_entity.type
_entity.pdbx_description
1 polymer ?
#
loop_
_entity_poly.entity_id
_entity_poly.type
_entity_poly.pdbx_seq_one_letter_code
_entity_poly.pdbx_strand_id
1 'polypeptide(L)'
;QPASAQVAFQTGQNVSPAFEGWEENDDGSFNLVFGYMNRNWREQLDVPIGPGNNISPGSADQGQPTHLLPRRNRYVFKVRVPADFGDKELVWTLTTAGKTEAAYGTLRQDYRLDYMVIASETGALGIGVSTEESRANVPPTITLVGDPMRRAMVGQPVTLVARITDDDLPRFRPRTARPPGDGPPKLSAMQLRPPIRFTVAKVNGLHLSWFVFRGDGEVGFDPPQIKTWEDTRTGANSPWSPLFSMPAPPEDGEWTIQVTFDQPGTYMLRERDLNRPL
;
A
#
# COMPACT_ATOMS: atom_id res chain seq x y z
N GLN A 1 16.92 2.57 34.45
CA GLN A 1 15.74 3.23 33.87
C GLN A 1 15.17 2.31 32.82
N PRO A 2 13.91 1.85 32.89
CA PRO A 2 13.34 1.17 31.75
C PRO A 2 13.16 2.22 30.64
N ALA A 3 13.73 1.92 29.47
CA ALA A 3 13.51 2.69 28.27
C ALA A 3 12.00 2.77 28.01
N SER A 4 11.49 3.97 27.80
CA SER A 4 10.14 4.20 27.29
C SER A 4 10.07 3.58 25.89
N ALA A 5 9.77 2.29 25.81
CA ALA A 5 9.32 1.67 24.57
C ALA A 5 8.08 2.46 24.12
N GLN A 6 8.13 3.02 22.91
CA GLN A 6 6.96 3.62 22.27
C GLN A 6 5.76 2.73 22.55
N VAL A 7 4.72 3.29 23.19
CA VAL A 7 3.47 2.56 23.42
C VAL A 7 2.92 2.17 22.06
N ALA A 8 3.10 0.90 21.69
CA ALA A 8 2.62 0.36 20.42
C ALA A 8 1.11 0.12 20.56
N PHE A 9 0.30 1.13 20.24
CA PHE A 9 -1.15 1.04 20.34
C PHE A 9 -1.71 -0.01 19.37
N GLN A 10 -2.35 -1.05 19.91
CA GLN A 10 -2.98 -2.07 19.07
C GLN A 10 -4.26 -1.52 18.40
N THR A 11 -5.02 -0.69 19.11
CA THR A 11 -6.33 -0.14 18.74
C THR A 11 -6.57 1.22 19.43
N GLY A 12 -7.64 1.91 19.05
CA GLY A 12 -8.19 3.09 19.70
C GLY A 12 -7.52 4.43 19.35
N GLN A 13 -6.57 4.44 18.41
CA GLN A 13 -5.91 5.66 17.96
C GLN A 13 -6.52 6.19 16.67
N ASN A 14 -6.37 7.49 16.42
CA ASN A 14 -6.84 8.13 15.21
C ASN A 14 -5.86 7.94 14.03
N VAL A 15 -6.38 8.22 12.82
CA VAL A 15 -5.65 8.25 11.55
C VAL A 15 -5.22 9.68 11.25
N SER A 16 -4.01 9.81 10.71
CA SER A 16 -3.44 11.05 10.20
C SER A 16 -3.38 11.01 8.68
N PRO A 17 -4.13 11.85 7.94
CA PRO A 17 -3.92 11.99 6.50
C PRO A 17 -2.56 12.63 6.23
N ALA A 18 -1.98 12.32 5.08
CA ALA A 18 -0.69 12.83 4.64
C ALA A 18 -0.75 13.24 3.17
N PHE A 19 -0.19 14.39 2.86
CA PHE A 19 0.13 14.76 1.49
C PHE A 19 1.51 14.18 1.20
N GLU A 20 1.59 13.32 0.18
CA GLU A 20 2.83 12.65 -0.20
C GLU A 20 3.61 13.44 -1.25
N GLY A 21 2.92 14.31 -1.99
CA GLY A 21 3.52 15.17 -3.00
C GLY A 21 2.69 15.23 -4.27
N TRP A 22 3.28 15.71 -5.36
CA TRP A 22 2.57 15.87 -6.63
C TRP A 22 3.39 15.38 -7.83
N GLU A 23 2.66 14.96 -8.87
CA GLU A 23 3.21 14.52 -10.14
C GLU A 23 2.64 15.39 -11.27
N GLU A 24 3.42 15.61 -12.32
CA GLU A 24 3.00 16.30 -13.54
C GLU A 24 2.51 15.28 -14.57
N ASN A 25 1.38 15.56 -15.22
CA ASN A 25 0.84 14.75 -16.31
C ASN A 25 1.28 15.32 -17.68
N ASP A 26 1.27 14.49 -18.71
CA ASP A 26 1.66 14.87 -20.08
C ASP A 26 0.85 16.03 -20.68
N ASP A 27 -0.39 16.23 -20.22
CA ASP A 27 -1.27 17.32 -20.66
C ASP A 27 -1.09 18.63 -19.86
N GLY A 28 -0.07 18.68 -18.99
CA GLY A 28 0.24 19.82 -18.14
C GLY A 28 -0.63 19.94 -16.88
N SER A 29 -1.60 19.03 -16.68
CA SER A 29 -2.30 18.92 -15.40
C SER A 29 -1.43 18.22 -14.34
N PHE A 30 -1.88 18.19 -13.09
CA PHE A 30 -1.11 17.58 -12.00
C PHE A 30 -1.95 16.56 -11.23
N ASN A 31 -1.27 15.60 -10.61
CA ASN A 31 -1.87 14.69 -9.63
C ASN A 31 -1.34 15.02 -8.24
N LEU A 32 -2.24 15.39 -7.32
CA LEU A 32 -1.91 15.51 -5.90
C LEU A 32 -2.05 14.13 -5.25
N VAL A 33 -0.98 13.62 -4.65
CA VAL A 33 -0.88 12.27 -4.12
C VAL A 33 -1.02 12.27 -2.60
N PHE A 34 -1.88 11.41 -2.09
CA PHE A 34 -2.21 11.33 -0.67
C PHE A 34 -2.03 9.92 -0.12
N GLY A 35 -1.64 9.84 1.14
CA GLY A 35 -1.57 8.63 1.93
C GLY A 35 -1.94 8.94 3.37
N TYR A 36 -1.76 8.00 4.28
CA TYR A 36 -2.11 8.22 5.68
C TYR A 36 -1.27 7.36 6.62
N MET A 37 -1.38 7.68 7.90
CA MET A 37 -0.85 6.90 9.00
C MET A 37 -2.00 6.52 9.93
N ASN A 38 -2.44 5.26 9.86
CA ASN A 38 -3.28 4.69 10.91
C ASN A 38 -2.37 4.29 12.07
N ARG A 39 -2.54 4.94 13.22
CA ARG A 39 -1.64 4.79 14.36
C ARG A 39 -1.77 3.41 15.04
N ASN A 40 -2.77 2.62 14.68
CA ASN A 40 -3.04 1.30 15.22
C ASN A 40 -2.25 0.19 14.52
N TRP A 41 -1.92 -0.86 15.27
CA TRP A 41 -1.25 -2.06 14.74
C TRP A 41 -2.22 -3.18 14.30
N ARG A 42 -3.47 -3.15 14.76
CA ARG A 42 -4.49 -4.15 14.44
C ARG A 42 -5.76 -3.53 13.87
N GLU A 43 -6.23 -2.45 14.47
CA GLU A 43 -7.49 -1.83 14.09
C GLU A 43 -7.44 -1.21 12.69
N GLN A 44 -8.42 -1.61 11.89
CA GLN A 44 -8.81 -0.95 10.65
C GLN A 44 -9.97 -0.01 10.99
N LEU A 45 -10.08 1.10 10.27
CA LEU A 45 -11.11 2.10 10.53
C LEU A 45 -11.90 2.39 9.25
N ASP A 46 -13.22 2.30 9.36
CA ASP A 46 -14.13 2.68 8.28
C ASP A 46 -14.66 4.09 8.51
N VAL A 47 -14.46 4.96 7.52
CA VAL A 47 -14.91 6.35 7.55
C VAL A 47 -15.58 6.68 6.21
N PRO A 48 -16.92 6.71 6.16
CA PRO A 48 -17.63 7.00 4.92
C PRO A 48 -17.35 8.42 4.45
N ILE A 49 -17.48 8.64 3.13
CA ILE A 49 -17.37 9.97 2.55
C ILE A 49 -18.40 10.91 3.20
N GLY A 50 -17.96 12.07 3.66
CA GLY A 50 -18.81 13.03 4.36
C GLY A 50 -18.02 13.96 5.29
N PRO A 51 -18.67 14.58 6.29
CA PRO A 51 -18.01 15.56 7.16
C PRO A 51 -16.74 15.05 7.85
N GLY A 52 -16.65 13.75 8.13
CA GLY A 52 -15.47 13.11 8.72
C GLY A 52 -14.46 12.55 7.72
N ASN A 53 -14.74 12.56 6.41
CA ASN A 53 -13.82 12.13 5.36
C ASN A 53 -14.18 12.85 4.05
N ASN A 54 -13.60 14.02 3.84
CA ASN A 54 -13.93 14.87 2.70
C ASN A 54 -12.69 15.56 2.14
N ILE A 55 -12.81 15.95 0.87
CA ILE A 55 -11.84 16.77 0.18
C ILE A 55 -12.47 18.12 -0.17
N SER A 56 -11.69 19.20 -0.06
CA SER A 56 -12.10 20.54 -0.43
C SER A 56 -10.92 21.33 -1.01
N PRO A 57 -11.14 22.33 -1.89
CA PRO A 57 -12.42 22.73 -2.48
C PRO A 57 -12.95 21.72 -3.51
N GLY A 58 -14.22 21.88 -3.92
CA GLY A 58 -14.88 21.03 -4.91
C GLY A 58 -15.81 19.97 -4.29
N SER A 59 -15.96 18.84 -4.97
CA SER A 59 -16.72 17.70 -4.45
C SER A 59 -16.04 17.12 -3.21
N ALA A 60 -16.85 16.77 -2.19
CA ALA A 60 -16.34 16.09 -1.01
C ALA A 60 -15.76 14.70 -1.33
N ASP A 61 -16.31 14.03 -2.34
CA ASP A 61 -15.75 12.79 -2.90
C ASP A 61 -14.83 13.12 -4.08
N GLN A 62 -13.54 12.83 -3.93
CA GLN A 62 -12.53 12.94 -5.00
C GLN A 62 -11.72 11.64 -5.12
N GLY A 63 -12.26 10.51 -4.65
CA GLY A 63 -11.62 9.20 -4.78
C GLY A 63 -10.77 8.75 -3.58
N GLN A 64 -10.89 9.40 -2.41
CA GLN A 64 -10.22 9.01 -1.16
C GLN A 64 -10.75 7.67 -0.58
N PRO A 65 -9.95 6.89 0.17
CA PRO A 65 -10.41 5.62 0.76
C PRO A 65 -11.49 5.84 1.81
N THR A 66 -12.38 4.88 1.99
CA THR A 66 -13.26 4.80 3.17
C THR A 66 -12.83 3.71 4.15
N HIS A 67 -11.98 2.78 3.71
CA HIS A 67 -11.44 1.72 4.54
C HIS A 67 -9.94 1.99 4.82
N LEU A 68 -9.59 2.26 6.08
CA LEU A 68 -8.27 2.70 6.49
C LEU A 68 -7.50 1.56 7.18
N LEU A 69 -6.64 0.91 6.40
CA LEU A 69 -5.76 -0.17 6.83
C LEU A 69 -4.77 0.29 7.92
N PRO A 70 -4.20 -0.61 8.73
CA PRO A 70 -3.30 -0.25 9.81
C PRO A 70 -2.01 0.41 9.30
N ARG A 71 -1.31 1.13 10.19
CA ARG A 71 0.04 1.68 9.96
C ARG A 71 0.11 2.64 8.77
N ARG A 72 1.33 2.82 8.26
CA ARG A 72 1.64 3.77 7.18
C ARG A 72 1.21 3.16 5.86
N ASN A 73 0.34 3.89 5.17
CA ASN A 73 -0.11 3.61 3.82
C ASN A 73 0.27 4.83 2.97
N ARG A 74 1.40 4.77 2.28
CA ARG A 74 1.84 5.85 1.37
C ARG A 74 1.16 5.73 0.00
N TYR A 75 1.06 6.86 -0.71
CA TYR A 75 0.63 6.96 -2.11
C TYR A 75 -0.66 6.19 -2.43
N VAL A 76 -1.66 6.35 -1.57
CA VAL A 76 -2.89 5.54 -1.58
C VAL A 76 -3.85 5.94 -2.68
N PHE A 77 -3.98 7.24 -2.95
CA PHE A 77 -4.84 7.76 -4.01
C PHE A 77 -4.31 9.10 -4.53
N LYS A 78 -4.83 9.51 -5.70
CA LYS A 78 -4.44 10.72 -6.39
C LYS A 78 -5.69 11.55 -6.71
N VAL A 79 -5.57 12.87 -6.64
CA VAL A 79 -6.59 13.81 -7.10
C VAL A 79 -5.99 14.65 -8.22
N ARG A 80 -6.61 14.61 -9.41
CA ARG A 80 -6.16 15.41 -10.56
C ARG A 80 -6.60 16.85 -10.40
N VAL A 81 -5.68 17.78 -10.59
CA VAL A 81 -5.91 19.23 -10.58
C VAL A 81 -5.46 19.84 -11.91
N PRO A 82 -6.09 20.92 -12.39
CA PRO A 82 -5.81 21.47 -13.71
C PRO A 82 -4.43 22.17 -13.78
N ALA A 83 -3.96 22.44 -15.00
CA ALA A 83 -2.68 23.10 -15.25
C ALA A 83 -2.59 24.50 -14.61
N ASP A 84 -3.72 25.18 -14.42
CA ASP A 84 -3.85 26.50 -13.78
C ASP A 84 -4.16 26.42 -12.27
N PHE A 85 -3.84 25.30 -11.63
CA PHE A 85 -4.03 25.14 -10.18
C PHE A 85 -3.21 26.18 -9.39
N GLY A 86 -1.99 26.51 -9.83
CA GLY A 86 -1.15 27.55 -9.25
C GLY A 86 -0.86 27.30 -7.76
N ASP A 87 -0.97 28.34 -6.94
CA ASP A 87 -0.67 28.29 -5.50
C ASP A 87 -1.89 27.85 -4.65
N LYS A 88 -2.93 27.29 -5.26
CA LYS A 88 -4.09 26.77 -4.54
C LYS A 88 -3.71 25.55 -3.69
N GLU A 89 -4.57 25.23 -2.74
CA GLU A 89 -4.46 24.01 -1.94
C GLU A 89 -5.73 23.17 -2.06
N LEU A 90 -5.53 21.85 -1.97
CA LEU A 90 -6.58 20.85 -1.84
C LEU A 90 -6.41 20.13 -0.50
N VAL A 91 -7.42 20.22 0.35
CA VAL A 91 -7.38 19.71 1.73
C VAL A 91 -8.15 18.41 1.83
N TRP A 92 -7.49 17.33 2.23
CA TRP A 92 -8.15 16.10 2.67
C TRP A 92 -8.28 16.10 4.19
N THR A 93 -9.53 16.09 4.67
CA THR A 93 -9.87 16.10 6.10
C THR A 93 -10.40 14.75 6.55
N LEU A 94 -9.88 14.26 7.67
CA LEU A 94 -10.21 12.97 8.27
C LEU A 94 -10.50 13.12 9.77
N THR A 95 -11.67 12.66 10.20
CA THR A 95 -12.09 12.58 11.60
C THR A 95 -12.19 11.12 12.02
N THR A 96 -11.33 10.69 12.93
CA THR A 96 -11.28 9.33 13.46
C THR A 96 -10.99 9.34 14.95
N ALA A 97 -11.55 8.40 15.71
CA ALA A 97 -11.38 8.31 17.18
C ALA A 97 -11.56 9.67 17.89
N GLY A 98 -12.56 10.46 17.47
CA GLY A 98 -12.86 11.78 18.04
C GLY A 98 -11.89 12.92 17.68
N LYS A 99 -10.89 12.68 16.82
CA LYS A 99 -9.90 13.68 16.40
C LYS A 99 -9.98 13.94 14.90
N THR A 100 -9.98 15.22 14.54
CA THR A 100 -9.89 15.69 13.15
C THR A 100 -8.45 16.06 12.82
N GLU A 101 -7.95 15.55 11.70
CA GLU A 101 -6.66 15.90 11.10
C GLU A 101 -6.84 16.19 9.61
N ALA A 102 -5.90 16.92 9.00
CA ALA A 102 -5.97 17.33 7.60
C ALA A 102 -4.59 17.25 6.92
N ALA A 103 -4.61 16.93 5.63
CA ALA A 103 -3.46 17.02 4.73
C ALA A 103 -3.73 18.06 3.65
N TYR A 104 -2.73 18.89 3.38
CA TYR A 104 -2.82 20.03 2.46
C TYR A 104 -1.98 19.72 1.21
N GLY A 105 -2.65 19.44 0.11
CA GLY A 105 -2.03 19.21 -1.19
C GLY A 105 -1.77 20.51 -1.94
N THR A 106 -0.56 20.65 -2.46
CA THR A 106 -0.07 21.87 -3.13
C THR A 106 0.93 21.50 -4.23
N LEU A 107 1.26 22.45 -5.12
CA LEU A 107 2.26 22.29 -6.19
C LEU A 107 3.62 22.91 -5.86
N ARG A 108 3.94 23.11 -4.58
CA ARG A 108 5.25 23.62 -4.19
C ARG A 108 6.35 22.64 -4.63
N GLN A 109 7.45 23.19 -5.14
CA GLN A 109 8.51 22.43 -5.80
C GLN A 109 9.19 21.38 -4.90
N ASP A 110 9.24 21.62 -3.60
CA ASP A 110 9.78 20.70 -2.59
C ASP A 110 8.96 19.41 -2.42
N TYR A 111 7.72 19.40 -2.89
CA TYR A 111 6.82 18.25 -2.87
C TYR A 111 6.70 17.54 -4.22
N ARG A 112 7.52 17.89 -5.22
CA ARG A 112 7.49 17.20 -6.51
C ARG A 112 7.97 15.76 -6.32
N LEU A 113 7.11 14.80 -6.68
CA LEU A 113 7.45 13.39 -6.64
C LEU A 113 8.24 13.02 -7.88
N ASP A 114 9.35 12.33 -7.64
CA ASP A 114 9.98 11.49 -8.62
C ASP A 114 10.07 10.06 -8.09
N TYR A 115 10.35 9.15 -9.00
CA TYR A 115 10.45 7.73 -8.70
C TYR A 115 11.50 7.41 -7.62
N MET A 116 12.63 8.12 -7.60
CA MET A 116 13.70 7.86 -6.63
C MET A 116 13.28 8.27 -5.21
N VAL A 117 12.49 9.35 -5.09
CA VAL A 117 11.85 9.76 -3.83
C VAL A 117 10.94 8.64 -3.31
N ILE A 118 10.03 8.13 -4.15
CA ILE A 118 9.10 7.04 -3.79
C ILE A 118 9.85 5.79 -3.33
N ALA A 119 10.88 5.38 -4.08
CA ALA A 119 11.71 4.24 -3.76
C ALA A 119 12.46 4.38 -2.43
N SER A 120 12.96 5.59 -2.14
CA SER A 120 13.63 5.89 -0.89
C SER A 120 12.67 5.83 0.30
N GLU A 121 11.52 6.49 0.19
CA GLU A 121 10.54 6.61 1.28
C GLU A 121 9.86 5.29 1.65
N THR A 122 9.73 4.37 0.68
CA THR A 122 9.19 3.03 0.93
C THR A 122 10.23 2.05 1.50
N GLY A 123 11.50 2.45 1.57
CA GLY A 123 12.61 1.62 2.04
C GLY A 123 13.12 0.63 1.00
N ALA A 124 12.81 0.85 -0.28
CA ALA A 124 13.25 -0.02 -1.37
C ALA A 124 14.73 0.17 -1.75
N LEU A 125 15.30 1.35 -1.46
CA LEU A 125 16.74 1.65 -1.66
C LEU A 125 17.62 1.29 -0.45
N GLY A 126 17.09 0.57 0.54
CA GLY A 126 17.82 0.15 1.74
C GLY A 126 18.34 1.34 2.57
N ILE A 127 19.65 1.61 2.50
CA ILE A 127 20.30 2.76 3.17
C ILE A 127 20.31 4.04 2.30
N GLY A 128 19.46 4.10 1.27
CA GLY A 128 19.34 5.26 0.37
C GLY A 128 20.34 5.26 -0.79
N VAL A 129 20.83 4.09 -1.21
CA VAL A 129 21.78 3.97 -2.33
C VAL A 129 21.06 3.50 -3.58
N SER A 130 21.18 4.27 -4.67
CA SER A 130 20.65 3.87 -5.98
C SER A 130 21.70 3.15 -6.83
N THR A 131 21.28 2.13 -7.55
CA THR A 131 22.08 1.40 -8.55
C THR A 131 21.69 1.83 -9.97
N GLU A 132 22.46 1.41 -10.97
CA GLU A 132 22.07 1.64 -12.37
C GLU A 132 20.74 0.94 -12.69
N GLU A 133 20.59 -0.32 -12.28
CA GLU A 133 19.32 -1.05 -12.40
C GLU A 133 18.17 -0.34 -11.70
N SER A 134 18.40 0.17 -10.48
CA SER A 134 17.35 0.92 -9.77
C SER A 134 17.07 2.28 -10.40
N ARG A 135 17.93 2.84 -11.26
CA ARG A 135 17.63 4.09 -12.00
C ARG A 135 16.97 3.83 -13.35
N ALA A 136 17.23 2.66 -13.94
CA ALA A 136 16.63 2.23 -15.21
C ALA A 136 15.22 1.62 -15.04
N ASN A 137 14.86 1.23 -13.82
CA ASN A 137 13.59 0.59 -13.48
C ASN A 137 12.37 1.46 -13.83
N VAL A 138 11.37 0.85 -14.47
CA VAL A 138 10.09 1.46 -14.83
C VAL A 138 8.95 0.83 -14.02
N PRO A 139 7.87 1.56 -13.68
CA PRO A 139 6.71 0.94 -13.02
C PRO A 139 6.08 -0.16 -13.86
N PRO A 140 5.62 -1.26 -13.23
CA PRO A 140 4.90 -2.28 -13.96
C PRO A 140 3.55 -1.73 -14.44
N THR A 141 3.04 -2.32 -15.50
CA THR A 141 1.67 -2.08 -15.96
C THR A 141 0.76 -3.18 -15.44
N ILE A 142 -0.35 -2.80 -14.81
CA ILE A 142 -1.37 -3.73 -14.31
C ILE A 142 -2.63 -3.58 -15.16
N THR A 143 -3.22 -4.69 -15.56
CA THR A 143 -4.49 -4.71 -16.30
C THR A 143 -5.42 -5.73 -15.66
N LEU A 144 -6.60 -5.27 -15.21
CA LEU A 144 -7.68 -6.17 -14.79
C LEU A 144 -8.26 -6.88 -16.02
N VAL A 145 -8.28 -8.20 -15.99
CA VAL A 145 -8.88 -9.02 -17.05
C VAL A 145 -10.38 -9.16 -16.79
N GLY A 146 -11.17 -8.79 -17.79
CA GLY A 146 -12.64 -8.80 -17.75
C GLY A 146 -13.25 -7.51 -17.19
N ASP A 147 -14.54 -7.55 -16.86
CA ASP A 147 -15.28 -6.35 -16.47
C ASP A 147 -14.80 -5.78 -15.12
N PRO A 148 -14.61 -4.45 -15.00
CA PRO A 148 -14.23 -3.80 -13.74
C PRO A 148 -15.40 -3.71 -12.76
N MET A 149 -16.65 -3.69 -13.25
CA MET A 149 -17.84 -3.73 -12.42
C MET A 149 -18.47 -5.12 -12.49
N ARG A 150 -18.53 -5.81 -11.36
CA ARG A 150 -19.05 -7.18 -11.27
C ARG A 150 -20.21 -7.24 -10.29
N ARG A 151 -21.16 -8.15 -10.55
CA ARG A 151 -22.23 -8.50 -9.61
C ARG A 151 -21.90 -9.84 -8.99
N ALA A 152 -22.09 -9.96 -7.69
CA ALA A 152 -21.78 -11.15 -6.92
C ALA A 152 -22.92 -11.43 -5.93
N MET A 153 -23.09 -12.69 -5.55
CA MET A 153 -23.91 -13.05 -4.40
C MET A 153 -23.04 -13.15 -3.16
N VAL A 154 -23.58 -12.75 -2.01
CA VAL A 154 -22.93 -12.92 -0.71
C VAL A 154 -22.54 -14.38 -0.51
N GLY A 155 -21.31 -14.61 -0.03
CA GLY A 155 -20.74 -15.94 0.17
C GLY A 155 -20.32 -16.67 -1.12
N GLN A 156 -20.65 -16.16 -2.31
CA GLN A 156 -20.21 -16.75 -3.57
C GLN A 156 -18.86 -16.14 -4.00
N PRO A 157 -17.82 -16.96 -4.24
CA PRO A 157 -16.54 -16.47 -4.72
C PRO A 157 -16.65 -15.84 -6.11
N VAL A 158 -15.98 -14.70 -6.27
CA VAL A 158 -15.74 -14.01 -7.54
C VAL A 158 -14.27 -14.10 -7.88
N THR A 159 -13.96 -14.64 -9.06
CA THR A 159 -12.57 -14.70 -9.53
C THR A 159 -12.15 -13.35 -10.08
N LEU A 160 -11.03 -12.80 -9.61
CA LEU A 160 -10.35 -11.66 -10.23
C LEU A 160 -9.03 -12.13 -10.82
N VAL A 161 -8.70 -11.62 -12.01
CA VAL A 161 -7.44 -11.91 -12.68
C VAL A 161 -6.82 -10.58 -13.09
N ALA A 162 -5.62 -10.30 -12.61
CA ALA A 162 -4.82 -9.16 -13.04
C ALA A 162 -3.60 -9.65 -13.81
N ARG A 163 -3.38 -9.07 -14.98
CA ARG A 163 -2.16 -9.28 -15.76
C ARG A 163 -1.17 -8.17 -15.43
N ILE A 164 0.07 -8.54 -15.15
CA ILE A 164 1.15 -7.59 -14.85
C ILE A 164 2.29 -7.77 -15.85
N THR A 165 2.75 -6.65 -16.41
CA THR A 165 3.96 -6.57 -17.23
C THR A 165 4.98 -5.70 -16.51
N ASP A 166 6.21 -6.18 -16.35
CA ASP A 166 7.30 -5.52 -15.63
C ASP A 166 8.60 -5.64 -16.45
N ASP A 167 9.57 -4.75 -16.23
CA ASP A 167 10.89 -4.80 -16.88
C ASP A 167 11.89 -5.74 -16.16
N ASP A 168 11.41 -6.44 -15.12
CA ASP A 168 12.17 -7.33 -14.22
C ASP A 168 13.29 -6.62 -13.45
N LEU A 169 13.26 -5.29 -13.33
CA LEU A 169 14.26 -4.52 -12.61
C LEU A 169 13.81 -4.13 -11.19
N PRO A 170 14.79 -3.82 -10.32
CA PRO A 170 16.07 -4.52 -10.25
C PRO A 170 15.85 -6.05 -10.12
N ARG A 171 16.67 -6.85 -10.81
CA ARG A 171 16.46 -8.31 -10.89
C ARG A 171 16.39 -8.95 -9.51
N PHE A 172 15.28 -9.61 -9.22
CA PHE A 172 15.25 -10.49 -8.05
C PHE A 172 16.12 -11.70 -8.28
N ARG A 173 16.66 -12.21 -7.18
CA ARG A 173 16.96 -13.63 -7.07
C ARG A 173 16.15 -14.15 -5.89
N PRO A 174 15.05 -14.89 -6.13
CA PRO A 174 14.35 -15.56 -5.05
C PRO A 174 15.37 -16.37 -4.26
N ARG A 175 15.36 -16.25 -2.94
CA ARG A 175 16.08 -17.21 -2.11
C ARG A 175 15.33 -18.52 -2.26
N THR A 176 15.93 -19.50 -2.94
CA THR A 176 15.37 -20.85 -3.05
C THR A 176 15.03 -21.34 -1.66
N ALA A 177 13.75 -21.64 -1.41
CA ALA A 177 13.33 -22.29 -0.18
C ALA A 177 14.12 -23.59 -0.07
N ARG A 178 14.79 -23.80 1.08
CA ARG A 178 15.49 -25.06 1.30
C ARG A 178 14.41 -26.15 1.35
N PRO A 179 14.54 -27.25 0.59
CA PRO A 179 13.56 -28.32 0.67
C PRO A 179 13.40 -28.78 2.12
N PRO A 180 12.18 -29.13 2.57
CA PRO A 180 11.97 -29.67 3.90
C PRO A 180 12.90 -30.88 4.07
N GLY A 181 13.80 -30.84 5.04
CA GLY A 181 14.59 -32.03 5.40
C GLY A 181 13.72 -33.00 6.19
N ASP A 182 14.06 -34.29 6.18
CA ASP A 182 13.35 -35.37 6.89
C ASP A 182 13.44 -35.29 8.45
N GLY A 183 13.77 -34.13 9.00
CA GLY A 183 13.91 -33.89 10.44
C GLY A 183 13.00 -32.76 10.93
N PRO A 184 12.90 -32.57 12.26
CA PRO A 184 12.14 -31.46 12.82
C PRO A 184 12.63 -30.12 12.25
N PRO A 185 11.73 -29.14 12.01
CA PRO A 185 12.08 -27.85 11.44
C PRO A 185 13.22 -27.20 12.24
N LYS A 186 14.37 -27.00 11.61
CA LYS A 186 15.50 -26.28 12.22
C LYS A 186 15.44 -24.82 11.79
N LEU A 187 15.30 -23.92 12.75
CA LEU A 187 15.49 -22.49 12.50
C LEU A 187 16.91 -22.26 11.96
N SER A 188 17.01 -21.51 10.88
CA SER A 188 18.30 -21.06 10.35
C SER A 188 18.99 -20.14 11.37
N ALA A 189 20.32 -20.02 11.29
CA ALA A 189 21.07 -19.08 12.13
C ALA A 189 20.56 -17.64 12.02
N MET A 190 19.99 -17.26 10.87
CA MET A 190 19.34 -15.96 10.66
C MET A 190 18.04 -15.83 11.48
N GLN A 191 17.22 -16.88 11.53
CA GLN A 191 15.97 -16.90 12.31
C GLN A 191 16.22 -16.96 13.82
N LEU A 192 17.38 -17.43 14.25
CA LEU A 192 17.79 -17.45 15.66
C LEU A 192 18.37 -16.12 16.15
N ARG A 193 18.61 -15.14 15.27
CA ARG A 193 19.14 -13.82 15.63
C ARG A 193 18.00 -12.81 15.76
N PRO A 194 17.97 -11.98 16.82
CA PRO A 194 17.06 -10.85 16.90
C PRO A 194 17.24 -9.95 15.66
N PRO A 195 16.15 -9.58 14.97
CA PRO A 195 16.26 -8.71 13.81
C PRO A 195 16.68 -7.29 14.22
N ILE A 196 17.65 -6.72 13.50
CA ILE A 196 18.11 -5.34 13.67
C ILE A 196 17.78 -4.59 12.39
N ARG A 197 17.05 -3.46 12.50
CA ARG A 197 16.71 -2.58 11.38
C ARG A 197 16.97 -1.13 11.79
N PHE A 198 17.81 -0.43 11.01
CA PHE A 198 18.16 0.97 11.24
C PHE A 198 17.38 1.93 10.33
N THR A 199 16.85 1.42 9.22
CA THR A 199 16.04 2.16 8.24
C THR A 199 14.73 1.41 7.96
N VAL A 200 13.77 2.09 7.33
CA VAL A 200 12.65 1.42 6.67
C VAL A 200 13.27 0.52 5.60
N ALA A 201 13.01 -0.78 5.67
CA ALA A 201 13.58 -1.75 4.74
C ALA A 201 12.47 -2.66 4.23
N LYS A 202 12.18 -2.56 2.94
CA LYS A 202 11.19 -3.38 2.24
C LYS A 202 11.90 -4.56 1.60
N VAL A 203 11.31 -5.75 1.68
CA VAL A 203 11.71 -6.87 0.83
C VAL A 203 11.20 -6.56 -0.58
N ASN A 204 12.13 -6.28 -1.49
CA ASN A 204 11.81 -5.94 -2.87
C ASN A 204 11.33 -7.18 -3.65
N GLY A 205 10.20 -7.04 -4.32
CA GLY A 205 9.44 -8.13 -4.92
C GLY A 205 8.41 -7.68 -5.94
N LEU A 206 8.35 -8.25 -7.15
CA LEU A 206 7.14 -8.10 -7.95
C LEU A 206 6.04 -8.93 -7.29
N HIS A 207 5.01 -8.25 -6.80
CA HIS A 207 3.83 -8.87 -6.21
C HIS A 207 2.63 -7.95 -6.34
N LEU A 208 1.45 -8.57 -6.36
CA LEU A 208 0.17 -7.89 -6.36
C LEU A 208 -0.57 -8.24 -5.07
N SER A 209 -1.21 -7.23 -4.48
CA SER A 209 -2.17 -7.42 -3.42
C SER A 209 -3.46 -6.69 -3.73
N TRP A 210 -4.58 -7.34 -3.45
CA TRP A 210 -5.89 -6.72 -3.42
C TRP A 210 -6.27 -6.33 -2.00
N PHE A 211 -6.98 -5.21 -1.86
CA PHE A 211 -7.54 -4.78 -0.60
C PHE A 211 -8.84 -4.00 -0.81
N VAL A 212 -9.65 -3.93 0.23
CA VAL A 212 -10.86 -3.09 0.23
C VAL A 212 -10.43 -1.63 0.31
N PHE A 213 -10.76 -0.87 -0.72
CA PHE A 213 -10.53 0.57 -0.77
C PHE A 213 -11.75 1.35 -0.29
N ARG A 214 -12.94 0.87 -0.66
CA ARG A 214 -14.23 1.33 -0.14
C ARG A 214 -15.22 0.16 0.03
N GLY A 215 -16.13 0.29 0.98
CA GLY A 215 -17.13 -0.72 1.33
C GLY A 215 -17.20 -0.89 2.85
N ASP A 216 -18.34 -1.37 3.35
CA ASP A 216 -18.63 -1.39 4.79
C ASP A 216 -18.54 -2.80 5.41
N GLY A 217 -18.06 -3.80 4.65
CA GLY A 217 -18.04 -5.22 5.03
C GLY A 217 -16.70 -5.92 4.88
N GLU A 218 -16.61 -7.12 5.47
CA GLU A 218 -15.42 -7.93 5.37
C GLU A 218 -15.35 -8.64 4.02
N VAL A 219 -14.17 -8.57 3.41
CA VAL A 219 -13.89 -9.21 2.13
C VAL A 219 -12.82 -10.27 2.33
N GLY A 220 -13.19 -11.52 2.05
CA GLY A 220 -12.27 -12.65 2.03
C GLY A 220 -11.52 -12.72 0.71
N PHE A 221 -10.21 -12.94 0.78
CA PHE A 221 -9.35 -13.12 -0.38
C PHE A 221 -8.64 -14.47 -0.28
N ASP A 222 -8.67 -15.24 -1.37
CA ASP A 222 -7.95 -16.51 -1.51
C ASP A 222 -7.13 -16.53 -2.81
N PRO A 223 -5.80 -16.69 -2.77
CA PRO A 223 -4.97 -16.79 -1.56
C PRO A 223 -5.01 -15.53 -0.69
N PRO A 224 -4.62 -15.64 0.60
CA PRO A 224 -4.46 -14.46 1.46
C PRO A 224 -3.49 -13.44 0.87
N GLN A 225 -3.89 -12.16 0.88
CA GLN A 225 -3.12 -11.09 0.26
C GLN A 225 -1.94 -10.64 1.15
N ILE A 226 -0.82 -10.28 0.52
CA ILE A 226 0.31 -9.65 1.19
C ILE A 226 -0.14 -8.27 1.70
N LYS A 227 0.20 -7.90 2.93
CA LYS A 227 -0.19 -6.61 3.51
C LYS A 227 0.37 -5.46 2.70
N THR A 228 -0.52 -4.52 2.35
CA THR A 228 -0.20 -3.32 1.56
C THR A 228 0.32 -2.14 2.39
N TRP A 229 0.57 -2.37 3.69
CA TRP A 229 0.99 -1.37 4.68
C TRP A 229 2.21 -1.83 5.48
N GLU A 230 2.90 -0.87 6.11
CA GLU A 230 4.12 -1.12 6.90
C GLU A 230 3.86 -1.84 8.24
N ASP A 231 3.61 -3.15 8.17
CA ASP A 231 3.62 -4.02 9.35
C ASP A 231 5.03 -4.57 9.58
N THR A 232 5.75 -3.99 10.54
CA THR A 232 7.14 -4.35 10.87
C THR A 232 7.25 -5.43 11.95
N ARG A 233 6.12 -5.97 12.45
CA ARG A 233 6.14 -7.07 13.43
C ARG A 233 6.75 -8.32 12.79
N THR A 234 7.68 -8.97 13.47
CA THR A 234 8.33 -10.21 13.00
C THR A 234 7.33 -11.27 12.57
N GLY A 235 7.52 -11.85 11.38
CA GLY A 235 6.68 -12.91 10.85
C GLY A 235 5.31 -12.46 10.31
N ALA A 236 5.04 -11.16 10.24
CA ALA A 236 3.86 -10.65 9.56
C ALA A 236 3.95 -10.92 8.04
N ASN A 237 2.80 -11.15 7.39
CA ASN A 237 2.67 -11.25 5.93
C ASN A 237 2.84 -9.87 5.26
N SER A 238 3.99 -9.24 5.43
CA SER A 238 4.29 -7.86 5.07
C SER A 238 5.72 -7.74 4.56
N PRO A 239 5.96 -7.04 3.42
CA PRO A 239 7.30 -6.81 2.90
C PRO A 239 8.23 -6.07 3.87
N TRP A 240 7.69 -5.34 4.84
CA TRP A 240 8.46 -4.62 5.87
C TRP A 240 8.77 -5.48 7.11
N SER A 241 8.22 -6.69 7.19
CA SER A 241 8.41 -7.58 8.33
C SER A 241 9.77 -8.30 8.29
N PRO A 242 10.47 -8.43 9.43
CA PRO A 242 11.56 -9.39 9.57
C PRO A 242 11.13 -10.82 9.19
N LEU A 243 12.00 -11.53 8.47
CA LEU A 243 11.82 -12.90 7.99
C LEU A 243 10.76 -13.08 6.89
N PHE A 244 10.15 -12.00 6.40
CA PHE A 244 9.28 -12.08 5.23
C PHE A 244 10.07 -12.55 4.00
N SER A 245 9.49 -13.47 3.24
CA SER A 245 10.01 -13.92 1.96
C SER A 245 8.98 -13.61 0.89
N MET A 246 9.42 -12.95 -0.18
CA MET A 246 8.54 -12.66 -1.29
C MET A 246 8.18 -13.97 -2.02
N PRO A 247 6.89 -14.24 -2.29
CA PRO A 247 6.49 -15.30 -3.20
C PRO A 247 7.05 -15.06 -4.61
N ALA A 248 7.24 -16.13 -5.38
CA ALA A 248 7.54 -15.99 -6.80
C ALA A 248 6.30 -15.45 -7.54
N PRO A 249 6.49 -14.58 -8.55
CA PRO A 249 5.40 -14.20 -9.44
C PRO A 249 4.89 -15.43 -10.23
N PRO A 250 3.61 -15.45 -10.65
CA PRO A 250 3.07 -16.46 -11.58
C PRO A 250 3.88 -16.48 -12.89
N GLU A 251 4.11 -17.68 -13.44
CA GLU A 251 4.91 -17.86 -14.67
C GLU A 251 4.25 -17.25 -15.92
N ASP A 252 2.92 -17.17 -15.92
CA ASP A 252 2.09 -16.59 -16.98
C ASP A 252 1.85 -15.08 -16.84
N GLY A 253 2.34 -14.47 -15.75
CA GLY A 253 2.11 -13.06 -15.44
C GLY A 253 0.67 -12.75 -15.00
N GLU A 254 -0.14 -13.76 -14.66
CA GLU A 254 -1.53 -13.59 -14.25
C GLU A 254 -1.73 -13.90 -12.76
N TRP A 255 -2.05 -12.85 -11.99
CA TRP A 255 -2.42 -12.97 -10.59
C TRP A 255 -3.92 -13.24 -10.48
N THR A 256 -4.24 -14.51 -10.26
CA THR A 256 -5.61 -14.97 -10.04
C THR A 256 -5.92 -15.10 -8.56
N ILE A 257 -7.05 -14.52 -8.14
CA ILE A 257 -7.57 -14.62 -6.77
C ILE A 257 -9.07 -14.89 -6.78
N GLN A 258 -9.58 -15.45 -5.69
CA GLN A 258 -11.01 -15.51 -5.38
C GLN A 258 -11.33 -14.48 -4.30
N VAL A 259 -12.43 -13.77 -4.49
CA VAL A 259 -12.95 -12.77 -3.57
C VAL A 259 -14.33 -13.17 -3.09
N THR A 260 -14.57 -13.13 -1.80
CA THR A 260 -15.88 -13.44 -1.21
C THR A 260 -16.32 -12.31 -0.31
N PHE A 261 -17.59 -11.92 -0.41
CA PHE A 261 -18.21 -10.87 0.40
C PHE A 261 -19.11 -11.48 1.46
N ASP A 262 -19.01 -11.01 2.70
CA ASP A 262 -19.80 -11.49 3.83
C ASP A 262 -21.19 -10.85 3.94
N GLN A 263 -21.35 -9.65 3.38
CA GLN A 263 -22.61 -8.90 3.40
C GLN A 263 -22.89 -8.15 2.09
N PRO A 264 -24.17 -7.84 1.80
CA PRO A 264 -24.54 -7.07 0.62
C PRO A 264 -23.98 -5.64 0.68
N GLY A 265 -23.58 -5.10 -0.46
CA GLY A 265 -23.09 -3.73 -0.56
C GLY A 265 -22.36 -3.43 -1.86
N THR A 266 -21.91 -2.19 -1.99
CA THR A 266 -21.00 -1.78 -3.06
C THR A 266 -19.59 -1.72 -2.52
N TYR A 267 -18.69 -2.49 -3.12
CA TYR A 267 -17.29 -2.54 -2.74
C TYR A 267 -16.43 -2.01 -3.87
N MET A 268 -15.44 -1.21 -3.52
CA MET A 268 -14.33 -0.86 -4.40
C MET A 268 -13.11 -1.60 -3.88
N LEU A 269 -12.66 -2.58 -4.65
CA LEU A 269 -11.38 -3.25 -4.43
C LEU A 269 -10.32 -2.48 -5.20
N ARG A 270 -9.14 -2.38 -4.62
CA ARG A 270 -7.99 -1.79 -5.28
C ARG A 270 -6.85 -2.78 -5.26
N GLU A 271 -6.24 -2.95 -6.41
CA GLU A 271 -4.96 -3.59 -6.55
C GLU A 271 -3.85 -2.63 -6.15
N ARG A 272 -2.81 -3.17 -5.53
CA ARG A 272 -1.57 -2.48 -5.28
C ARG A 272 -0.44 -3.41 -5.65
N ASP A 273 0.31 -3.02 -6.66
CA ASP A 273 1.65 -3.53 -6.80
C ASP A 273 2.54 -2.85 -5.77
N LEU A 274 3.47 -3.62 -5.26
CA LEU A 274 4.50 -3.11 -4.39
C LEU A 274 5.80 -3.55 -5.03
N ASN A 275 6.09 -3.02 -6.22
CA ASN A 275 7.29 -3.36 -6.93
C ASN A 275 8.54 -2.89 -6.16
N ARG A 276 9.66 -3.41 -6.63
CA ARG A 276 11.00 -3.41 -6.06
C ARG A 276 11.61 -2.04 -5.85
N PRO A 277 11.00 -0.97 -6.37
CA PRO A 277 11.17 0.38 -5.83
C PRO A 277 9.94 1.30 -6.01
N LEU A 278 8.80 0.77 -6.46
CA LEU A 278 7.59 1.51 -6.86
C LEU A 278 6.37 1.10 -6.03
#